data_AF-A0AA48HDG4-F1
#
_entry.id   AF-A0AA48HDG4-F1
#
_cell.length_a   1.000
_cell.length_b   1.000
_cell.length_c   1.000
_cell.angle_alpha   90.00
_cell.angle_beta   90.00
_cell.angle_gamma   90.00
#
_symmetry.space_group_name_H-M   'P 1'
#
loop_
_entity.id
_entity.type
_entity.pdbx_description
1 polymer ?
#
loop_
_entity_poly.entity_id
_entity_poly.type
_entity_poly.pdbx_seq_one_letter_code
_entity_poly.pdbx_strand_id
1 'polypeptide(L)'
;MIEQIDQIVRMIAVGAGLMLVAQLAAGAIRAPLRMTAGATAITLIAQMIAAPSPAAPSDAVPALASLAALAAPLALWLLAQQLLGRTASRRITLVLGAALVVAWAADSFIPATGRTGFFIGNLIALGLVADIVRITMPDMARDGANRAVALWLPGLALVQSGISATAEIATFPFRIPPTLELLCSTATLALIVFIGLALFRPASQWEEAEDRDTQE
;
A
#
# COMPACT_ATOMS: atom_id res chain seq x y z
N MET A 1 17.26 -16.63 13.05
CA MET A 1 17.22 -16.98 11.61
C MET A 1 16.05 -16.33 10.88
N ILE A 2 14.80 -16.50 11.33
CA ILE A 2 13.60 -15.86 10.70
C ILE A 2 13.73 -14.34 10.63
N GLU A 3 14.17 -13.68 11.70
CA GLU A 3 14.38 -12.22 11.73
C GLU A 3 15.43 -11.73 10.71
N GLN A 4 16.48 -12.52 10.47
CA GLN A 4 17.49 -12.19 9.46
C GLN A 4 16.93 -12.32 8.04
N ILE A 5 16.09 -13.34 7.80
CA ILE A 5 15.38 -13.51 6.53
C ILE A 5 14.44 -12.33 6.31
N ASP A 6 13.67 -11.91 7.33
CA ASP A 6 12.80 -10.74 7.25
C ASP A 6 13.58 -9.47 6.87
N GLN A 7 14.73 -9.23 7.52
CA GLN A 7 15.58 -8.08 7.20
C GLN A 7 16.11 -8.12 5.75
N ILE A 8 16.50 -9.29 5.24
CA ILE A 8 16.91 -9.45 3.83
C ILE A 8 15.74 -9.15 2.90
N VAL A 9 14.54 -9.68 3.18
CA VAL A 9 13.34 -9.42 2.37
C VAL A 9 13.01 -7.94 2.34
N ARG A 10 13.08 -7.24 3.49
CA ARG A 10 12.87 -5.78 3.55
C ARG A 10 13.91 -5.02 2.73
N MET A 11 15.19 -5.39 2.80
CA MET A 11 16.24 -4.77 1.96
C MET A 11 15.96 -4.95 0.46
N ILE A 12 15.56 -6.15 0.05
CA ILE A 12 15.18 -6.44 -1.34
C ILE A 12 13.95 -5.61 -1.73
N ALA A 13 12.95 -5.50 -0.86
CA ALA A 13 11.74 -4.71 -1.09
C ALA A 13 12.05 -3.22 -1.25
N VAL A 14 12.92 -2.67 -0.40
CA VAL A 14 13.40 -1.28 -0.53
C VAL A 14 14.13 -1.07 -1.85
N GLY A 15 15.05 -1.97 -2.23
CA GLY A 15 15.74 -1.90 -3.51
C GLY A 15 14.80 -1.97 -4.72
N ALA A 16 13.82 -2.87 -4.69
CA ALA A 16 12.79 -2.99 -5.72
C ALA A 16 11.91 -1.73 -5.80
N GLY A 17 11.52 -1.17 -4.66
CA GLY A 17 10.76 0.06 -4.58
C GLY A 17 11.52 1.25 -5.16
N LEU A 18 12.81 1.39 -4.82
CA LEU A 18 13.68 2.43 -5.38
C LEU A 18 13.85 2.30 -6.89
N MET A 19 13.99 1.06 -7.38
CA MET A 19 14.03 0.78 -8.82
C MET A 19 12.73 1.21 -9.51
N LEU A 20 11.58 0.93 -8.89
CA LEU A 20 10.27 1.35 -9.40
C LEU A 20 10.14 2.89 -9.44
N VAL A 21 10.60 3.59 -8.40
CA VAL A 21 10.67 5.05 -8.36
C VAL A 21 11.59 5.58 -9.47
N ALA A 22 12.74 4.96 -9.71
CA ALA A 22 13.66 5.35 -10.78
C ALA A 22 13.03 5.18 -12.17
N GLN A 23 12.30 4.09 -12.40
CA GLN A 23 11.57 3.84 -13.66
C GLN A 23 10.44 4.86 -13.88
N LEU A 24 9.72 5.22 -12.81
CA LEU A 24 8.72 6.29 -12.84
C LEU A 24 9.33 7.64 -13.19
N ALA A 25 10.52 7.95 -12.65
CA ALA A 25 11.26 9.18 -12.96
C ALA A 25 11.74 9.20 -14.42
N ALA A 26 12.19 8.06 -14.95
CA ALA A 26 12.62 7.89 -16.34
C ALA A 26 11.48 8.05 -17.37
N GLY A 27 10.22 8.16 -16.95
CA GLY A 27 9.10 8.43 -17.84
C GLY A 27 8.57 7.20 -18.58
N ALA A 28 8.91 6.00 -18.13
CA ALA A 28 8.45 4.74 -18.72
C ALA A 28 6.94 4.46 -18.52
N ILE A 29 6.22 5.32 -17.79
CA ILE A 29 4.85 5.10 -17.31
C ILE A 29 3.96 6.29 -17.65
N ARG A 30 2.67 6.05 -17.93
CA ARG A 30 1.65 7.06 -18.27
C ARG A 30 1.55 8.16 -17.19
N ALA A 31 1.53 9.43 -17.63
CA ALA A 31 1.43 10.60 -16.76
C ALA A 31 0.37 10.53 -15.63
N PRO A 32 -0.88 10.07 -15.85
CA PRO A 32 -1.90 10.04 -14.78
C PRO A 32 -1.58 9.07 -13.64
N LEU A 33 -0.83 7.99 -13.93
CA LEU A 33 -0.46 6.95 -12.96
C LEU A 33 0.84 7.27 -12.23
N ARG A 34 1.70 8.15 -12.78
CA ARG A 34 3.04 8.39 -12.24
C ARG A 34 3.02 8.88 -10.79
N MET A 35 2.09 9.79 -10.47
CA MET A 35 2.04 10.40 -9.14
C MET A 35 1.55 9.42 -8.07
N THR A 36 0.50 8.65 -8.35
CA THR A 36 -0.05 7.66 -7.40
C THR A 36 0.85 6.44 -7.26
N ALA A 37 1.45 5.96 -8.35
CA ALA A 37 2.44 4.89 -8.32
C ALA A 37 3.68 5.31 -7.53
N GLY A 38 4.17 6.54 -7.75
CA GLY A 38 5.29 7.10 -7.00
C GLY A 38 4.97 7.23 -5.52
N ALA A 39 3.81 7.79 -5.17
CA ALA A 39 3.35 7.86 -3.79
C ALA A 39 3.27 6.48 -3.15
N THR A 40 2.68 5.49 -3.84
CA THR A 40 2.56 4.11 -3.35
C THR A 40 3.95 3.52 -3.09
N ALA A 41 4.87 3.62 -4.05
CA ALA A 41 6.23 3.12 -3.90
C ALA A 41 6.95 3.75 -2.70
N ILE A 42 6.87 5.08 -2.55
CA ILE A 42 7.50 5.81 -1.44
C ILE A 42 6.92 5.36 -0.10
N THR A 43 5.59 5.22 0.00
CA THR A 43 4.94 4.79 1.25
C THR A 43 5.26 3.34 1.62
N LEU A 44 5.35 2.43 0.64
CA LEU A 44 5.75 1.03 0.87
C LEU A 44 7.22 0.93 1.29
N ILE A 45 8.12 1.72 0.67
CA ILE A 45 9.52 1.82 1.09
C ILE A 45 9.60 2.33 2.53
N ALA A 46 8.87 3.40 2.85
CA ALA A 46 8.85 3.97 4.19
C ALA A 46 8.35 2.95 5.23
N GLN A 47 7.34 2.14 4.90
CA GLN A 47 6.87 1.07 5.76
C GLN A 47 7.95 0.01 6.04
N MET A 48 8.71 -0.39 5.01
CA MET A 48 9.81 -1.35 5.18
C MET A 48 10.96 -0.79 6.03
N ILE A 49 11.19 0.52 5.99
CA ILE A 49 12.19 1.21 6.82
C ILE A 49 11.69 1.43 8.25
N ALA A 50 10.40 1.77 8.40
CA ALA A 50 9.79 2.10 9.69
C ALA A 50 9.54 0.87 10.57
N ALA A 51 9.44 -0.32 9.97
CA ALA A 51 9.16 -1.53 10.71
C ALA A 51 10.32 -1.85 11.69
N PRO A 52 10.01 -2.26 12.93
CA PRO A 52 11.00 -2.39 14.00
C PRO A 52 12.13 -3.33 13.57
N SER A 53 13.37 -2.89 13.79
CA SER A 53 14.58 -3.68 13.54
C SER A 53 15.10 -4.23 14.86
N PRO A 54 15.49 -5.52 14.94
CA PRO A 54 16.11 -6.07 16.14
C PRO A 54 17.44 -5.39 16.50
N ALA A 55 18.02 -4.61 15.57
CA ALA A 55 19.27 -3.88 15.75
C ALA A 55 19.10 -2.40 16.15
N ALA A 56 17.86 -1.88 16.22
CA ALA A 56 17.59 -0.47 16.52
C ALA A 56 17.05 -0.29 17.95
N PRO A 57 17.49 0.74 18.70
CA PRO A 57 16.86 1.09 19.97
C PRO A 57 15.37 1.42 19.76
N SER A 58 14.53 0.98 20.69
CA SER A 58 13.07 0.85 20.57
C SER A 58 12.28 2.14 20.27
N ASP A 59 12.90 3.31 20.34
CA ASP A 59 12.16 4.57 20.48
C ASP A 59 12.35 5.55 19.30
N ALA A 60 12.95 5.14 18.19
CA ALA A 60 13.30 6.05 17.10
C ALA A 60 12.82 5.58 15.72
N VAL A 61 11.55 5.15 15.60
CA VAL A 61 10.90 5.27 14.29
C VAL A 61 10.63 6.77 14.08
N PRO A 62 11.22 7.43 13.08
CA PRO A 62 10.98 8.85 12.86
C PRO A 62 9.48 9.06 12.64
N ALA A 63 8.86 10.04 13.30
CA ALA A 63 7.42 10.31 13.18
C ALA A 63 6.98 10.51 11.71
N LEU A 64 7.88 10.95 10.84
CA LEU A 64 7.63 11.04 9.39
C LEU A 64 7.52 9.67 8.71
N ALA A 65 8.28 8.67 9.15
CA ALA A 65 8.23 7.32 8.61
C ALA A 65 6.93 6.61 9.03
N SER A 66 6.44 6.86 10.25
CA SER A 66 5.13 6.34 10.69
C SER A 66 3.98 6.98 9.91
N LEU A 67 4.04 8.29 9.62
CA LEU A 67 3.06 8.95 8.75
C LEU A 67 3.05 8.35 7.34
N ALA A 68 4.23 8.14 6.76
CA ALA A 68 4.35 7.58 5.41
C ALA A 68 3.84 6.13 5.35
N ALA A 69 4.09 5.33 6.38
CA ALA A 69 3.53 3.98 6.51
C ALA A 69 1.99 4.02 6.62
N LEU A 70 1.44 4.94 7.42
CA LEU A 70 0.00 5.12 7.58
C LEU A 70 -0.68 5.61 6.28
N ALA A 71 0.06 6.32 5.43
CA ALA A 71 -0.43 6.77 4.13
C ALA A 71 -0.44 5.66 3.05
N ALA A 72 0.23 4.53 3.29
CA ALA A 72 0.36 3.45 2.30
C ALA A 72 -0.98 2.88 1.80
N PRO A 73 -1.97 2.58 2.68
CA PRO A 73 -3.28 2.10 2.24
C PRO A 73 -4.04 3.11 1.38
N LEU A 74 -3.90 4.41 1.66
CA LEU A 74 -4.54 5.47 0.86
C LEU A 74 -3.88 5.59 -0.52
N ALA A 75 -2.55 5.56 -0.57
CA ALA A 75 -1.82 5.59 -1.83
C ALA A 75 -2.17 4.37 -2.70
N LEU A 76 -2.19 3.18 -2.08
CA LEU A 76 -2.57 1.93 -2.74
C LEU A 76 -4.01 1.96 -3.25
N TRP A 77 -4.95 2.49 -2.46
CA TRP A 77 -6.34 2.65 -2.88
C TRP A 77 -6.48 3.58 -4.08
N LEU A 78 -5.78 4.73 -4.09
CA LEU A 78 -5.77 5.64 -5.23
C LEU A 78 -5.17 4.98 -6.48
N LEU A 79 -4.08 4.24 -6.32
CA LEU A 79 -3.46 3.49 -7.40
C LEU A 79 -4.43 2.40 -7.93
N ALA A 80 -5.12 1.68 -7.06
CA ALA A 80 -6.10 0.67 -7.43
C ALA A 80 -7.24 1.26 -8.28
N GLN A 81 -7.78 2.40 -7.86
CA GLN A 81 -8.82 3.11 -8.61
C GLN A 81 -8.33 3.47 -10.02
N GLN A 82 -7.13 4.04 -10.14
CA GLN A 82 -6.57 4.44 -11.43
C GLN A 82 -6.21 3.25 -12.33
N LEU A 83 -5.69 2.15 -11.77
CA LEU A 83 -5.39 0.92 -12.52
C LEU A 83 -6.66 0.28 -13.11
N LEU A 84 -7.82 0.52 -12.48
CA LEU A 84 -9.13 0.05 -12.95
C LEU A 84 -9.87 1.12 -13.77
N GLY A 85 -9.21 2.21 -14.16
CA GLY A 85 -9.80 3.29 -14.96
C GLY A 85 -10.83 4.15 -14.21
N ARG A 86 -10.92 4.02 -12.89
CA ARG A 86 -11.86 4.77 -12.05
C ARG A 86 -11.23 6.06 -11.53
N THR A 87 -12.04 7.10 -11.36
CA THR A 87 -11.63 8.35 -10.76
C THR A 87 -12.13 8.44 -9.31
N ALA A 88 -11.20 8.60 -8.38
CA ALA A 88 -11.55 8.86 -6.99
C ALA A 88 -12.09 10.29 -6.84
N SER A 89 -13.20 10.45 -6.11
CA SER A 89 -13.72 11.79 -5.79
C SER A 89 -12.69 12.56 -4.96
N ARG A 90 -12.24 13.72 -5.47
CA ARG A 90 -11.26 14.58 -4.80
C ARG A 90 -11.66 14.90 -3.35
N ARG A 91 -12.96 15.07 -3.08
CA ARG A 91 -13.48 15.32 -1.73
C ARG A 91 -13.22 14.15 -0.79
N ILE A 92 -13.49 12.92 -1.24
CA ILE A 92 -13.29 11.70 -0.45
C ILE A 92 -11.80 11.51 -0.16
N THR A 93 -10.94 11.69 -1.17
CA THR A 93 -9.49 11.59 -1.00
C THR A 93 -8.96 12.57 0.03
N LEU A 94 -9.43 13.83 0.01
CA LEU A 94 -9.02 14.85 0.97
C LEU A 94 -9.51 14.54 2.39
N VAL A 95 -10.76 14.08 2.54
CA VAL A 95 -11.31 13.71 3.85
C VAL A 95 -10.55 12.53 4.45
N LEU A 96 -10.27 11.49 3.66
CA LEU A 96 -9.51 10.33 4.13
C LEU A 96 -8.06 10.71 4.46
N GLY A 97 -7.42 11.51 3.61
CA GLY A 97 -6.07 12.03 3.88
C GLY A 97 -6.02 12.85 5.17
N ALA A 98 -6.96 13.77 5.37
CA ALA A 98 -7.06 14.56 6.60
C ALA A 98 -7.31 13.67 7.83
N ALA A 99 -8.19 12.68 7.72
CA ALA A 99 -8.48 11.75 8.81
C ALA A 99 -7.24 10.92 9.21
N LEU A 100 -6.44 10.46 8.24
CA LEU A 100 -5.18 9.76 8.52
C LEU A 100 -4.15 10.68 9.18
N VAL A 101 -4.03 11.93 8.73
CA VAL A 101 -3.12 12.90 9.36
C VAL A 101 -3.53 13.20 10.79
N VAL A 102 -4.84 13.36 11.06
CA VAL A 102 -5.37 13.57 12.41
C VAL A 102 -5.13 12.33 13.28
N ALA A 103 -5.36 11.13 12.75
CA ALA A 103 -5.09 9.87 13.45
C ALA A 103 -3.61 9.73 13.83
N TRP A 104 -2.70 10.00 12.89
CA TRP A 104 -1.26 10.03 13.13
C TRP A 104 -0.87 11.09 14.17
N ALA A 105 -1.42 12.30 14.08
CA ALA A 105 -1.10 13.37 15.02
C ALA A 105 -1.55 13.02 16.44
N ALA A 106 -2.74 12.43 16.58
CA ALA A 106 -3.27 11.95 17.86
C ALA A 106 -2.48 10.76 18.41
N ASP A 107 -1.92 9.92 17.54
CA ASP A 107 -1.04 8.81 17.90
C ASP A 107 0.32 9.30 18.43
N SER A 108 0.95 10.23 17.69
CA SER A 108 2.36 10.62 17.88
C SER A 108 2.59 11.78 18.86
N PHE A 109 1.66 12.72 19.02
CA PHE A 109 1.93 13.98 19.73
C PHE A 109 1.04 14.26 20.93
N ILE A 110 -0.08 13.55 21.09
CA ILE A 110 -1.04 13.81 22.17
C ILE A 110 -0.92 12.70 23.22
N PRO A 111 -0.38 13.02 24.43
CA PRO A 111 -0.35 12.08 25.54
C PRO A 111 -1.76 11.58 25.87
N ALA A 112 -1.89 10.30 26.21
CA ALA A 112 -3.15 9.59 26.51
C ALA A 112 -4.09 9.26 25.32
N THR A 113 -3.95 9.90 24.15
CA THR A 113 -4.77 9.53 22.97
C THR A 113 -4.06 8.64 21.96
N GLY A 114 -2.79 8.30 22.20
CA GLY A 114 -1.95 7.47 21.31
C GLY A 114 -2.73 6.28 20.72
N ARG A 115 -3.29 5.49 21.64
CA ARG A 115 -4.09 4.30 21.33
C ARG A 115 -5.32 4.58 20.47
N THR A 116 -6.00 5.70 20.69
CA THR A 116 -7.19 6.07 19.92
C THR A 116 -6.80 6.49 18.50
N GLY A 117 -5.74 7.28 18.35
CA GLY A 117 -5.20 7.66 17.04
C GLY A 117 -4.81 6.45 16.21
N PHE A 118 -4.07 5.52 16.83
CA PHE A 118 -3.68 4.24 16.24
C PHE A 118 -4.88 3.42 15.74
N PHE A 119 -5.92 3.21 16.57
CA PHE A 119 -7.10 2.43 16.14
C PHE A 119 -7.88 3.11 15.02
N ILE A 120 -8.05 4.43 15.07
CA ILE A 120 -8.73 5.18 14.01
C ILE A 120 -7.98 5.02 12.69
N GLY A 121 -6.66 5.16 12.70
CA GLY A 121 -5.82 4.97 11.51
C GLY A 121 -5.99 3.57 10.90
N ASN A 122 -5.94 2.54 11.73
CA ASN A 122 -6.12 1.15 11.30
C ASN A 122 -7.53 0.86 10.77
N LEU A 123 -8.58 1.43 11.36
CA LEU A 123 -9.95 1.30 10.84
C LEU A 123 -10.11 1.95 9.46
N ILE A 124 -9.51 3.12 9.26
CA ILE A 124 -9.51 3.78 7.94
C ILE A 124 -8.75 2.92 6.91
N ALA A 125 -7.58 2.40 7.28
CA ALA A 125 -6.80 1.51 6.43
C ALA A 125 -7.59 0.25 6.02
N LEU A 126 -8.26 -0.40 6.99
CA LEU A 126 -9.12 -1.55 6.72
C LEU A 126 -10.29 -1.19 5.80
N GLY A 127 -10.92 -0.03 6.00
CA GLY A 127 -11.99 0.47 5.14
C GLY A 127 -11.52 0.70 3.69
N LEU A 128 -10.32 1.26 3.52
CA LEU A 128 -9.69 1.46 2.20
C LEU A 128 -9.43 0.11 1.50
N VAL A 129 -8.92 -0.88 2.23
CA VAL A 129 -8.67 -2.22 1.70
C VAL A 129 -9.96 -2.95 1.36
N ALA A 130 -10.99 -2.82 2.20
CA ALA A 130 -12.32 -3.34 1.92
C ALA A 130 -12.91 -2.71 0.65
N ASP A 131 -12.70 -1.40 0.43
CA ASP A 131 -13.11 -0.76 -0.81
C ASP A 131 -12.28 -1.24 -2.01
N ILE A 132 -10.97 -1.49 -1.88
CA ILE A 132 -10.17 -2.15 -2.94
C ILE A 132 -10.79 -3.50 -3.34
N VAL A 133 -11.16 -4.33 -2.36
CA VAL A 133 -11.83 -5.61 -2.61
C VAL A 133 -13.17 -5.38 -3.33
N ARG A 134 -13.98 -4.43 -2.85
CA ARG A 134 -15.27 -4.11 -3.45
C ARG A 134 -15.15 -3.65 -4.91
N ILE A 135 -14.19 -2.76 -5.21
CA ILE A 135 -14.03 -2.21 -6.57
C ILE A 135 -13.43 -3.23 -7.54
N THR A 136 -12.64 -4.20 -7.07
CA THR A 136 -12.04 -5.22 -7.94
C THR A 136 -12.98 -6.37 -8.28
N MET A 137 -13.95 -6.69 -7.40
CA MET A 137 -14.89 -7.80 -7.60
C MET A 137 -15.56 -7.83 -9.00
N PRO A 138 -16.12 -6.73 -9.54
CA PRO A 138 -16.74 -6.74 -10.86
C PRO A 138 -15.77 -7.06 -11.99
N ASP A 139 -14.51 -6.66 -11.84
CA ASP A 139 -13.48 -6.82 -12.87
C ASP A 139 -12.77 -8.19 -12.80
N MET A 140 -13.03 -8.99 -11.76
CA MET A 140 -12.53 -10.38 -11.66
C MET A 140 -13.14 -11.30 -12.73
N ALA A 141 -14.35 -11.00 -13.20
CA ALA A 141 -15.07 -11.78 -14.20
C ALA A 141 -14.78 -11.35 -15.65
N ARG A 142 -14.07 -10.23 -15.84
CA ARG A 142 -13.70 -9.72 -17.16
C ARG A 142 -12.43 -10.41 -17.66
N ASP A 143 -12.36 -10.62 -18.98
CA ASP A 143 -11.17 -11.19 -19.61
C ASP A 143 -10.09 -10.12 -19.86
N GLY A 144 -8.84 -10.56 -19.82
CA GLY A 144 -7.69 -9.75 -20.15
C GLY A 144 -6.95 -9.19 -18.94
N ALA A 145 -6.24 -8.10 -19.18
CA ALA A 145 -5.21 -7.62 -18.27
C ALA A 145 -5.80 -7.14 -16.93
N ASN A 146 -6.99 -6.52 -16.94
CA ASN A 146 -7.66 -6.04 -15.72
C ASN A 146 -8.00 -7.18 -14.74
N ARG A 147 -8.15 -8.42 -15.23
CA ARG A 147 -8.34 -9.62 -14.40
C ARG A 147 -7.17 -9.89 -13.48
N ALA A 148 -5.93 -9.77 -13.98
CA ALA A 148 -4.74 -10.02 -13.17
C ALA A 148 -4.62 -8.99 -12.02
N VAL A 149 -4.94 -7.72 -12.31
CA VAL A 149 -5.00 -6.65 -11.29
C VAL A 149 -6.11 -6.91 -10.29
N ALA A 150 -7.32 -7.21 -10.78
CA ALA A 150 -8.47 -7.50 -9.93
C ALA A 150 -8.26 -8.76 -9.07
N LEU A 151 -7.48 -9.75 -9.53
CA LEU A 151 -7.23 -10.99 -8.80
C LEU A 151 -6.16 -10.84 -7.72
N TRP A 152 -5.02 -10.22 -8.05
CA TRP A 152 -3.86 -10.20 -7.16
C TRP A 152 -3.85 -8.99 -6.20
N LEU A 153 -4.28 -7.82 -6.67
CA LEU A 153 -4.22 -6.59 -5.88
C LEU A 153 -5.00 -6.68 -4.55
N PRO A 154 -6.23 -7.22 -4.51
CA PRO A 154 -6.99 -7.30 -3.25
C PRO A 154 -6.35 -8.28 -2.27
N GLY A 155 -5.87 -9.42 -2.77
CA GLY A 155 -5.20 -10.43 -1.95
C GLY A 155 -3.95 -9.85 -1.31
N LEU A 156 -3.11 -9.17 -2.09
CA LEU A 156 -1.88 -8.54 -1.59
C LEU A 156 -2.18 -7.40 -0.60
N ALA A 157 -3.17 -6.55 -0.90
CA ALA A 157 -3.60 -5.47 -0.01
C ALA A 157 -4.17 -6.00 1.32
N LEU A 158 -4.98 -7.06 1.27
CA LEU A 158 -5.54 -7.73 2.44
C LEU A 158 -4.45 -8.36 3.31
N VAL A 159 -3.49 -9.06 2.70
CA VAL A 159 -2.40 -9.68 3.45
C VAL A 159 -1.54 -8.60 4.12
N GLN A 160 -1.16 -7.55 3.38
CA GLN A 160 -0.31 -6.48 3.90
C GLN A 160 -0.99 -5.68 5.04
N SER A 161 -2.20 -5.16 4.80
CA SER A 161 -2.89 -4.29 5.75
C SER A 161 -3.65 -5.08 6.82
N GLY A 162 -4.20 -6.23 6.45
CA GLY A 162 -4.98 -7.07 7.34
C GLY A 162 -4.12 -7.76 8.39
N ILE A 163 -2.92 -8.26 8.03
CA ILE A 163 -2.02 -8.87 9.02
C ILE A 163 -1.50 -7.82 9.98
N SER A 164 -1.07 -6.65 9.49
CA SER A 164 -0.58 -5.58 10.37
C SER A 164 -1.65 -5.16 11.38
N ALA A 165 -2.85 -4.85 10.90
CA ALA A 165 -3.95 -4.40 11.77
C ALA A 165 -4.41 -5.51 12.74
N THR A 166 -4.57 -6.75 12.28
CA THR A 166 -5.06 -7.84 13.15
C THR A 166 -4.02 -8.30 14.15
N ALA A 167 -2.74 -8.39 13.76
CA ALA A 167 -1.66 -8.73 14.66
C ALA A 167 -1.53 -7.67 15.75
N GLU A 168 -1.50 -6.39 15.41
CA GLU A 168 -1.41 -5.33 16.41
C GLU A 168 -2.63 -5.29 17.34
N ILE A 169 -3.86 -5.51 16.85
CA ILE A 169 -5.04 -5.58 17.71
C ILE A 169 -4.98 -6.78 18.67
N ALA A 170 -4.56 -7.94 18.17
CA ALA A 170 -4.61 -9.20 18.92
C ALA A 170 -3.43 -9.38 19.88
N THR A 171 -2.23 -8.92 19.51
CA THR A 171 -1.04 -9.09 20.33
C THR A 171 -0.76 -7.90 21.22
N PHE A 172 -1.42 -6.74 21.11
CA PHE A 172 -1.14 -5.61 22.01
C PHE A 172 -1.28 -5.98 23.50
N PRO A 173 -0.29 -5.69 24.37
CA PRO A 173 0.94 -4.89 24.15
C PRO A 173 2.19 -5.69 23.74
N PHE A 174 2.05 -6.97 23.42
CA PHE A 174 3.13 -7.86 22.98
C PHE A 174 3.58 -7.59 21.55
N ARG A 175 4.87 -7.86 21.31
CA ARG A 175 5.53 -7.75 20.01
C ARG A 175 4.89 -8.71 19.00
N ILE A 176 4.73 -8.25 17.76
CA ILE A 176 4.25 -9.07 16.64
C ILE A 176 5.20 -10.28 16.49
N PRO A 177 4.66 -11.51 16.32
CA PRO A 177 5.48 -12.69 16.04
C PRO A 177 6.37 -12.49 14.80
N PRO A 178 7.66 -12.89 14.84
CA PRO A 178 8.58 -12.72 13.71
C PRO A 178 8.09 -13.35 12.39
N THR A 179 7.27 -14.38 12.47
CA THR A 179 6.66 -15.03 11.31
C THR A 179 5.62 -14.15 10.61
N LEU A 180 4.86 -13.35 11.36
CA LEU A 180 3.90 -12.41 10.80
C LEU A 180 4.60 -11.18 10.21
N GLU A 181 5.68 -10.70 10.86
CA GLU A 181 6.53 -9.65 10.29
C GLU A 181 7.10 -10.07 8.93
N LEU A 182 7.67 -11.29 8.84
CA LEU A 182 8.17 -11.85 7.58
C LEU A 182 7.08 -11.94 6.50
N LEU A 183 5.87 -12.36 6.88
CA LEU A 183 4.74 -12.47 5.94
C LEU A 183 4.32 -11.08 5.42
N CYS A 184 4.26 -10.07 6.28
CA CYS A 184 4.00 -8.68 5.90
C CYS A 184 5.08 -8.13 4.96
N SER A 185 6.37 -8.34 5.26
CA SER A 185 7.48 -7.90 4.41
C SER A 185 7.44 -8.58 3.05
N THR A 186 7.15 -9.89 3.02
CA THR A 186 7.03 -10.67 1.77
C THR A 186 5.84 -10.21 0.94
N ALA A 187 4.69 -9.95 1.57
CA ALA A 187 3.52 -9.41 0.90
C ALA A 187 3.77 -8.02 0.32
N THR A 188 4.51 -7.17 1.06
CA THR A 188 4.90 -5.83 0.58
C THR A 188 5.85 -5.92 -0.61
N LEU A 189 6.85 -6.81 -0.56
CA LEU A 189 7.73 -7.08 -1.69
C LEU A 189 6.93 -7.54 -2.92
N ALA A 190 6.03 -8.52 -2.74
CA ALA A 190 5.18 -9.02 -3.80
C ALA A 190 4.30 -7.91 -4.39
N LEU A 191 3.78 -7.01 -3.55
CA LEU A 191 3.01 -5.84 -3.98
C LEU A 191 3.84 -4.87 -4.81
N ILE A 192 5.08 -4.55 -4.40
CA ILE A 192 5.98 -3.66 -5.15
C ILE A 192 6.27 -4.27 -6.54
N VAL A 193 6.63 -5.55 -6.59
CA VAL A 193 6.89 -6.27 -7.84
C VAL A 193 5.63 -6.29 -8.72
N PHE A 194 4.47 -6.57 -8.12
CA PHE A 194 3.19 -6.60 -8.81
C PHE A 194 2.84 -5.24 -9.42
N ILE A 195 3.01 -4.15 -8.67
CA ILE A 195 2.80 -2.79 -9.15
C ILE A 195 3.74 -2.50 -10.32
N GLY A 196 5.01 -2.87 -10.23
CA GLY A 196 5.97 -2.72 -11.34
C GLY A 196 5.46 -3.41 -12.61
N LEU A 197 5.09 -4.69 -12.50
CA LEU A 197 4.57 -5.47 -13.62
C LEU A 197 3.27 -4.89 -14.19
N ALA A 198 2.37 -4.41 -13.33
CA ALA A 198 1.10 -3.81 -13.75
C ALA A 198 1.31 -2.48 -14.51
N LEU A 199 2.33 -1.71 -14.15
CA LEU A 199 2.64 -0.42 -14.77
C LEU A 199 3.38 -0.54 -16.11
N PHE A 200 4.13 -1.62 -16.35
CA PHE A 200 4.88 -1.86 -17.60
C PHE A 200 4.05 -2.40 -18.78
N ARG A 201 2.72 -2.21 -18.77
CA ARG A 201 1.88 -2.69 -19.87
C ARG A 201 2.16 -1.97 -21.20
N PRO A 202 2.28 -2.71 -22.32
CA PRO A 202 2.41 -2.12 -23.64
C PRO A 202 1.13 -1.34 -24.01
N ALA A 203 1.31 -0.21 -24.70
CA ALA A 203 0.25 0.74 -25.05
C ALA A 203 -0.90 0.11 -25.85
N SER A 204 -0.63 -0.93 -26.64
CA SER A 204 -1.58 -1.59 -27.54
C SER A 204 -2.77 -2.26 -26.83
N GLN A 205 -2.61 -2.72 -25.58
CA GLN A 205 -3.72 -3.35 -24.83
C GLN A 205 -4.73 -2.35 -24.28
N TRP A 206 -4.45 -1.05 -24.37
CA TRP A 206 -5.30 0.00 -23.84
C TRP A 206 -6.12 0.70 -24.94
N GLU A 207 -5.59 0.80 -26.17
CA GLU A 207 -6.35 1.28 -27.33
C GLU A 207 -7.54 0.35 -27.63
N GLU A 208 -7.36 -0.98 -27.51
CA GLU A 208 -8.46 -1.95 -27.66
C GLU A 208 -9.56 -1.81 -26.59
N ALA A 209 -9.26 -1.24 -25.42
CA ALA A 209 -10.24 -1.00 -24.37
C ALA A 209 -11.01 0.32 -24.58
N GLU A 210 -10.33 1.36 -25.08
CA GLU A 210 -10.92 2.66 -25.39
C GLU A 210 -11.80 2.61 -26.66
N ASP A 211 -11.42 1.78 -27.65
CA ASP A 211 -12.24 1.50 -28.84
C ASP A 211 -13.48 0.65 -28.53
N ARG A 212 -13.48 -0.14 -27.44
CA ARG A 212 -14.67 -0.89 -26.99
C ARG A 212 -15.67 0.01 -26.26
N ASP A 213 -15.20 0.89 -25.39
CA ASP A 213 -16.06 1.83 -24.64
C ASP A 213 -16.67 2.93 -25.54
N THR A 214 -16.14 3.15 -26.75
CA THR A 214 -16.73 4.06 -27.75
C THR A 214 -17.72 3.37 -28.70
N GLN A 215 -17.81 2.04 -28.67
CA GLN A 215 -18.75 1.26 -29.50
C GLN A 215 -20.01 0.78 -28.74
N GLU A 216 -20.03 0.88 -27.41
CA GLU A 216 -21.24 0.68 -26.57
C GLU A 216 -21.94 2.00 -26.23
#